data_AF-A0A6N6WTD6-F1
#
_entry.id   AF-A0A6N6WTD6-F1
#
_cell.length_a   1.000
_cell.length_b   1.000
_cell.length_c   1.000
_cell.angle_alpha   90.00
_cell.angle_beta   90.00
_cell.angle_gamma   90.00
#
_symmetry.space_group_name_H-M   'P 1'
#
loop_
_entity.id
_entity.type
_entity.pdbx_description
1 polymer ?
#
loop_
_entity_poly.entity_id
_entity_poly.type
_entity_poly.pdbx_seq_one_letter_code
_entity_poly.pdbx_strand_id
1 'polypeptide(L)'
;GLYYNRHRYYDPLQGRYITQDPIGLKGGINLYTYPLVPIRYTDPLGLERVISVYGPPAPDRAGAETPLVLTDMTGGVTIYYDPETGDSMTFDSSNRIDRRSQRGAGDPYTGEVVGCETNESGISAAYGTTKIYTTDTRARWLHGGGSSLRDPYAPRQGWKPTMGCTRAQNEDVDELCKKVTSWMYSHPGERIRYERFKTR
;
A
#
# COMPACT_ATOMS: atom_id res chain seq x y z
N GLY A 1 -28.36 11.77 -14.16
CA GLY A 1 -27.49 11.55 -15.33
C GLY A 1 -26.46 10.49 -15.00
N LEU A 2 -25.71 10.01 -16.00
CA LEU A 2 -24.63 9.04 -15.79
C LEU A 2 -23.39 9.73 -15.21
N TYR A 3 -22.61 9.00 -14.42
CA TYR A 3 -21.31 9.43 -13.93
C TYR A 3 -20.20 8.81 -14.76
N TYR A 4 -19.22 9.61 -15.19
CA TYR A 4 -18.10 9.13 -15.97
C TYR A 4 -16.93 8.75 -15.07
N ASN A 5 -16.59 7.45 -15.02
CA ASN A 5 -15.45 6.91 -14.29
C ASN A 5 -14.46 6.37 -15.32
N ARG A 6 -13.82 7.30 -16.04
CA ARG A 6 -12.78 7.10 -17.07
C ARG A 6 -13.07 6.01 -18.09
N HIS A 7 -12.89 4.73 -17.75
CA HIS A 7 -13.11 3.63 -18.67
C HIS A 7 -14.57 3.22 -18.79
N ARG A 8 -15.43 3.65 -17.85
CA ARG A 8 -16.84 3.24 -17.80
C ARG A 8 -17.77 4.38 -17.38
N TYR A 9 -19.03 4.27 -17.80
CA TYR A 9 -20.12 5.11 -17.33
C TYR A 9 -20.92 4.38 -16.25
N TYR A 10 -21.07 4.99 -15.10
CA TYR A 10 -21.85 4.50 -13.95
C TYR A 10 -23.26 5.08 -13.99
N ASP A 11 -24.26 4.21 -13.86
CA ASP A 11 -25.65 4.59 -13.67
C ASP A 11 -26.00 4.55 -12.16
N PRO A 12 -26.22 5.72 -11.53
CA PRO A 12 -26.55 5.78 -10.11
C PRO A 12 -27.94 5.23 -9.79
N LEU A 13 -28.86 5.18 -10.76
CA LEU A 13 -30.21 4.65 -10.57
C LEU A 13 -30.20 3.12 -10.52
N GLN A 14 -29.27 2.49 -11.23
CA GLN A 14 -29.11 1.04 -11.28
C GLN A 14 -28.01 0.51 -10.35
N GLY A 15 -27.15 1.40 -9.84
CA GLY A 15 -26.03 1.01 -8.98
C GLY A 15 -24.95 0.18 -9.69
N ARG A 16 -24.73 0.42 -11.00
CA ARG A 16 -23.83 -0.39 -11.82
C ARG A 16 -23.22 0.39 -12.97
N TYR A 17 -22.18 -0.17 -13.59
CA TYR A 17 -21.69 0.30 -14.89
C TYR A 17 -22.61 -0.14 -16.03
N ILE A 18 -22.73 0.72 -17.04
CA ILE A 18 -23.51 0.43 -18.26
C ILE A 18 -22.66 -0.15 -19.40
N THR A 19 -21.34 -0.17 -19.23
CA THR A 19 -20.38 -0.79 -20.15
C THR A 19 -19.62 -1.91 -19.42
N GLN A 20 -19.21 -2.94 -20.15
CA GLN A 20 -18.40 -4.03 -19.59
C GLN A 20 -17.04 -3.53 -19.11
N ASP A 21 -16.48 -4.21 -18.11
CA ASP A 21 -15.12 -4.00 -17.64
C ASP A 21 -14.09 -4.28 -18.74
N PRO A 22 -13.28 -3.30 -19.17
CA PRO A 22 -12.28 -3.52 -20.21
C PRO A 22 -11.13 -4.44 -19.77
N ILE A 23 -10.92 -4.67 -18.46
CA ILE A 23 -9.98 -5.70 -18.00
C ILE A 23 -10.62 -7.10 -17.92
N GLY A 24 -11.89 -7.22 -18.34
CA GLY A 24 -12.62 -8.47 -18.43
C GLY A 24 -12.75 -9.17 -17.07
N LEU A 25 -12.59 -10.50 -17.07
CA LEU A 25 -12.73 -11.31 -15.86
C LEU A 25 -11.67 -11.01 -14.79
N LYS A 26 -10.61 -10.24 -15.11
CA LYS A 26 -9.66 -9.76 -14.10
C LYS A 26 -10.31 -8.80 -13.09
N GLY A 27 -11.35 -8.07 -13.49
CA GLY A 27 -12.17 -7.20 -12.63
C GLY A 27 -13.30 -7.92 -11.89
N GLY A 28 -13.39 -9.25 -12.02
CA GLY A 28 -14.40 -10.09 -11.39
C GLY A 28 -15.41 -10.70 -12.36
N ILE A 29 -16.22 -11.63 -11.84
CA ILE A 29 -17.17 -12.42 -12.65
C ILE A 29 -18.34 -11.61 -13.19
N ASN A 30 -18.65 -10.47 -12.56
CA ASN A 30 -19.70 -9.56 -13.02
C ASN A 30 -19.08 -8.30 -13.60
N LEU A 31 -19.02 -8.27 -14.93
CA LEU A 31 -18.35 -7.24 -15.74
C LEU A 31 -18.96 -5.83 -15.64
N TYR A 32 -20.05 -5.67 -14.90
CA TYR A 32 -20.76 -4.40 -14.77
C TYR A 32 -20.80 -3.89 -13.32
N THR A 33 -20.11 -4.56 -12.40
CA THR A 33 -20.20 -4.27 -10.97
C THR A 33 -19.62 -2.90 -10.64
N TYR A 34 -20.38 -2.12 -9.88
CA TYR A 34 -19.85 -1.02 -9.09
C TYR A 34 -19.71 -1.50 -7.63
N PRO A 35 -18.71 -1.07 -6.87
CA PRO A 35 -18.46 -1.57 -5.52
C PRO A 35 -19.72 -1.65 -4.64
N LEU A 36 -19.98 -2.82 -4.07
CA LEU A 36 -21.22 -3.15 -3.32
C LEU A 36 -21.39 -2.38 -2.01
N VAL A 37 -20.34 -1.70 -1.54
CA VAL A 37 -20.37 -0.87 -0.33
C VAL A 37 -19.80 0.52 -0.68
N PRO A 38 -20.59 1.42 -1.30
CA PRO A 38 -20.11 2.73 -1.78
C PRO A 38 -19.63 3.66 -0.66
N ILE A 39 -19.93 3.32 0.59
CA ILE A 39 -19.41 4.01 1.79
C ILE A 39 -17.92 3.66 2.03
N ARG A 40 -17.48 2.45 1.64
CA ARG A 40 -16.13 1.93 1.89
C ARG A 40 -15.26 1.84 0.63
N TYR A 41 -15.90 1.76 -0.54
CA TYR A 41 -15.25 1.49 -1.81
C TYR A 41 -15.77 2.42 -2.89
N THR A 42 -14.85 2.99 -3.65
CA THR A 42 -15.15 3.74 -4.87
C THR A 42 -14.30 3.16 -5.98
N ASP A 43 -14.83 3.14 -7.21
CA ASP A 43 -14.09 2.78 -8.43
C ASP A 43 -13.97 4.01 -9.36
N PRO A 44 -12.98 4.90 -9.12
CA PRO A 44 -12.79 6.11 -9.93
C PRO A 44 -12.36 5.83 -11.37
N LEU A 45 -11.80 4.64 -11.63
CA LEU A 45 -11.25 4.28 -12.94
C LEU A 45 -12.21 3.43 -13.78
N GLY A 46 -13.19 2.78 -13.16
CA GLY A 46 -14.03 1.83 -13.85
C GLY A 46 -13.29 0.54 -14.20
N LEU A 47 -12.45 0.02 -13.30
CA LEU A 47 -11.61 -1.18 -13.54
C LEU A 47 -11.52 -2.12 -12.31
N GLU A 48 -12.44 -2.01 -11.35
CA GLU A 48 -12.31 -2.44 -9.94
C GLU A 48 -11.25 -3.51 -9.56
N ARG A 49 -10.29 -3.09 -8.72
CA ARG A 49 -9.86 -3.79 -7.49
C ARG A 49 -9.52 -2.76 -6.41
N VAL A 50 -10.50 -2.50 -5.53
CA VAL A 50 -10.48 -1.83 -4.21
C VAL A 50 -9.53 -0.64 -4.02
N ILE A 51 -10.10 0.56 -3.96
CA ILE A 51 -9.53 1.71 -3.23
C ILE A 51 -10.33 1.86 -1.94
N SER A 52 -9.68 1.67 -0.79
CA SER A 52 -10.24 2.07 0.51
C SER A 52 -10.54 3.57 0.47
N VAL A 53 -11.79 3.94 0.72
CA VAL A 53 -12.27 5.35 0.78
C VAL A 53 -11.64 6.13 1.95
N TYR A 54 -10.88 5.45 2.83
CA TYR A 54 -10.05 6.10 3.85
C TYR A 54 -8.58 6.27 3.44
N GLY A 55 -8.23 6.10 2.16
CA GLY A 55 -7.01 6.65 1.56
C GLY A 55 -7.30 7.97 0.85
N PRO A 56 -6.30 8.86 0.59
CA PRO A 56 -6.49 9.93 -0.36
C PRO A 56 -6.92 9.29 -1.67
N PRO A 57 -7.69 10.02 -2.51
CA PRO A 57 -7.89 9.59 -3.88
C PRO A 57 -6.53 9.23 -4.42
N ALA A 58 -6.41 8.01 -4.96
CA ALA A 58 -5.50 7.70 -6.04
C ALA A 58 -4.84 8.97 -6.59
N PRO A 59 -3.61 9.36 -6.15
CA PRO A 59 -2.94 10.51 -6.77
C PRO A 59 -2.94 10.18 -8.24
N ASP A 60 -3.46 11.08 -9.08
CA ASP A 60 -3.97 10.75 -10.42
C ASP A 60 -3.27 9.52 -11.03
N ARG A 61 -3.93 8.35 -10.95
CA ARG A 61 -3.31 7.05 -11.28
C ARG A 61 -3.24 6.83 -12.80
N ALA A 62 -3.21 7.93 -13.55
CA ALA A 62 -3.28 8.00 -15.00
C ALA A 62 -1.94 8.37 -15.65
N GLY A 63 -0.96 8.84 -14.86
CA GLY A 63 0.40 9.16 -15.30
C GLY A 63 1.49 8.68 -14.33
N ALA A 64 1.20 7.73 -13.44
CA ALA A 64 2.25 7.13 -12.61
C ALA A 64 3.13 6.23 -13.49
N GLU A 65 4.31 6.72 -13.86
CA GLU A 65 5.31 5.98 -14.64
C GLU A 65 6.02 4.91 -13.79
N THR A 66 5.97 5.03 -12.46
CA THR A 66 6.60 4.10 -11.52
C THR A 66 5.64 3.57 -10.45
N PRO A 67 5.94 2.41 -9.83
CA PRO A 67 5.12 1.85 -8.76
C PRO A 67 4.97 2.78 -7.58
N LEU A 68 3.89 2.53 -6.84
CA LEU A 68 3.50 3.32 -5.70
C LEU A 68 3.31 2.42 -4.47
N VAL A 69 3.89 2.83 -3.35
CA VAL A 69 3.57 2.31 -2.02
C VAL A 69 2.83 3.40 -1.24
N LEU A 70 1.59 3.13 -0.84
CA LEU A 70 0.75 4.03 -0.06
C LEU A 70 0.50 3.44 1.32
N THR A 71 0.62 4.24 2.38
CA THR A 71 0.26 3.84 3.74
C THR A 71 -0.78 4.80 4.30
N ASP A 72 -1.98 4.28 4.52
CA ASP A 72 -2.99 4.92 5.35
C ASP A 72 -2.64 4.72 6.82
N MET A 73 -2.10 5.78 7.42
CA MET A 73 -1.69 5.76 8.81
C MET A 73 -2.88 5.71 9.78
N THR A 74 -4.06 6.17 9.35
CA THR A 74 -5.28 6.19 10.17
C THR A 74 -6.02 4.87 10.05
N GLY A 75 -6.28 4.41 8.82
CA GLY A 75 -6.99 3.16 8.56
C GLY A 75 -6.14 1.90 8.77
N GLY A 76 -4.81 2.04 8.88
CA GLY A 76 -3.92 0.93 9.20
C GLY A 76 -3.74 -0.04 8.04
N VAL A 77 -3.55 0.50 6.84
CA VAL A 77 -3.43 -0.28 5.60
C VAL A 77 -2.28 0.25 4.77
N THR A 78 -1.53 -0.65 4.15
CA THR A 78 -0.54 -0.33 3.13
C THR A 78 -0.90 -1.00 1.81
N ILE A 79 -0.69 -0.28 0.71
CA ILE A 79 -1.00 -0.70 -0.66
C ILE A 79 0.28 -0.58 -1.48
N TYR A 80 0.58 -1.59 -2.30
CA TYR A 80 1.49 -1.49 -3.42
C TYR A 80 0.70 -1.58 -4.73
N TYR A 81 1.09 -0.79 -5.71
CA TYR A 81 0.53 -0.80 -7.06
C TYR A 81 1.62 -0.68 -8.10
N ASP A 82 1.59 -1.57 -9.09
CA ASP A 82 2.42 -1.56 -10.27
C ASP A 82 1.60 -1.05 -11.48
N PRO A 83 1.96 0.10 -12.06
CA PRO A 83 1.24 0.68 -13.18
C PRO A 83 1.45 -0.07 -14.51
N GLU A 84 2.57 -0.79 -14.67
CA GLU A 84 2.88 -1.49 -15.92
C GLU A 84 2.03 -2.76 -16.05
N THR A 85 1.95 -3.53 -14.96
CA THR A 85 1.24 -4.82 -14.96
C THR A 85 -0.21 -4.69 -14.49
N GLY A 86 -0.53 -3.61 -13.77
CA GLY A 86 -1.79 -3.45 -13.04
C GLY A 86 -1.84 -4.28 -11.75
N ASP A 87 -0.76 -4.96 -11.37
CA ASP A 87 -0.69 -5.72 -10.12
C ASP A 87 -0.86 -4.80 -8.91
N SER A 88 -1.55 -5.30 -7.90
CA SER A 88 -1.69 -4.62 -6.63
C SER A 88 -1.62 -5.60 -5.47
N MET A 89 -1.12 -5.09 -4.34
CA MET A 89 -1.09 -5.78 -3.07
C MET A 89 -1.67 -4.84 -2.01
N THR A 90 -2.43 -5.38 -1.07
CA THR A 90 -2.95 -4.61 0.08
C THR A 90 -2.80 -5.46 1.33
N PHE A 91 -2.27 -4.87 2.39
CA PHE A 91 -2.05 -5.54 3.67
C PHE A 91 -2.24 -4.60 4.85
N ASP A 92 -2.56 -5.17 6.01
CA ASP A 92 -2.70 -4.42 7.26
C ASP A 92 -1.35 -3.87 7.70
N SER A 93 -1.34 -2.64 8.20
CA SER A 93 -0.15 -2.00 8.76
C SER A 93 -0.49 -1.16 9.99
N SER A 94 0.50 -0.97 10.87
CA SER A 94 0.37 -0.18 12.09
C SER A 94 1.37 0.97 12.09
N ASN A 95 0.84 2.17 12.29
CA ASN A 95 1.62 3.41 12.42
C ASN A 95 1.62 3.94 13.86
N ARG A 96 1.33 3.08 14.85
CA ARG A 96 1.34 3.43 16.27
C ARG A 96 2.75 3.79 16.73
N ILE A 97 2.86 4.88 17.47
CA ILE A 97 4.13 5.49 17.87
C ILE A 97 4.43 5.18 19.34
N ASP A 98 5.64 4.70 19.62
CA ASP A 98 6.13 4.51 20.99
C ASP A 98 6.25 5.87 21.68
N ARG A 99 5.83 5.95 22.95
CA ARG A 99 5.86 7.20 23.75
C ARG A 99 7.23 7.86 23.86
N ARG A 100 8.32 7.10 23.62
CA ARG A 100 9.70 7.59 23.65
C ARG A 100 10.14 8.23 22.32
N SER A 101 9.29 8.19 21.30
CA SER A 101 9.63 8.71 19.98
C SER A 101 9.78 10.23 20.00
N GLN A 102 10.63 10.74 19.13
CA GLN A 102 10.78 12.18 18.93
C GLN A 102 9.49 12.79 18.38
N ARG A 103 9.30 14.08 18.61
CA ARG A 103 8.17 14.83 18.04
C ARG A 103 8.18 14.70 16.51
N GLY A 104 7.01 14.43 15.94
CA GLY A 104 6.84 14.25 14.50
C GLY A 104 7.21 12.87 13.95
N ALA A 105 7.56 11.91 14.82
CA ALA A 105 7.79 10.52 14.43
C ALA A 105 6.57 9.87 13.75
N GLY A 106 5.36 10.34 14.06
CA GLY A 106 4.11 9.87 13.46
C GLY A 106 3.52 10.81 12.40
N ASP A 107 4.29 11.74 11.86
CA ASP A 107 3.78 12.69 10.85
C ASP A 107 3.71 12.04 9.46
N PRO A 108 2.79 12.51 8.59
CA PRO A 108 2.78 12.16 7.17
C PRO A 108 4.14 12.35 6.49
N TYR A 109 4.30 11.69 5.35
CA TYR A 109 5.54 11.74 4.59
C TYR A 109 5.32 11.35 3.14
N THR A 110 6.07 12.01 2.25
CA THR A 110 6.13 11.69 0.84
C THR A 110 7.60 11.58 0.44
N GLY A 111 7.94 10.53 -0.30
CA GLY A 111 9.27 10.26 -0.78
C GLY A 111 9.27 8.99 -1.62
N GLU A 112 10.26 8.15 -1.42
CA GLU A 112 10.50 6.98 -2.28
C GLU A 112 10.88 5.75 -1.44
N VAL A 113 10.58 4.56 -1.95
CA VAL A 113 11.22 3.31 -1.55
C VAL A 113 12.52 3.17 -2.35
N VAL A 114 13.64 2.97 -1.65
CA VAL A 114 14.98 2.93 -2.25
C VAL A 114 15.64 1.57 -2.22
N GLY A 115 15.04 0.61 -1.52
CA GLY A 115 15.50 -0.76 -1.51
C GLY A 115 14.85 -1.59 -0.42
N CYS A 116 15.26 -2.85 -0.37
CA CYS A 116 14.82 -3.80 0.64
C CYS A 116 16.01 -4.65 1.09
N GLU A 117 16.05 -4.98 2.39
CA GLU A 117 16.93 -6.01 2.96
C GLU A 117 16.09 -7.08 3.65
N THR A 118 16.51 -8.34 3.47
CA THR A 118 15.93 -9.51 4.14
C THR A 118 16.83 -9.96 5.29
N ASN A 119 16.33 -10.83 6.16
CA ASN A 119 17.06 -11.36 7.32
C ASN A 119 18.28 -12.21 6.95
N GLU A 120 18.32 -12.77 5.74
CA GLU A 120 19.54 -13.38 5.20
C GLU A 120 20.70 -12.37 5.11
N SER A 121 20.39 -11.07 5.01
CA SER A 121 21.36 -9.96 5.02
C SER A 121 21.77 -9.51 6.42
N GLY A 122 21.30 -10.19 7.48
CA GLY A 122 21.68 -9.90 8.87
C GLY A 122 20.96 -8.70 9.49
N ILE A 123 19.74 -8.38 9.05
CA ILE A 123 18.98 -7.28 9.66
C ILE A 123 18.60 -7.60 11.12
N SER A 124 18.58 -6.58 11.97
CA SER A 124 18.21 -6.73 13.39
C SER A 124 16.78 -7.28 13.55
N ALA A 125 16.56 -8.07 14.61
CA ALA A 125 15.23 -8.51 15.08
C ALA A 125 14.22 -7.36 15.28
N ALA A 126 14.68 -6.11 15.41
CA ALA A 126 13.83 -4.93 15.39
C ALA A 126 12.96 -4.81 14.11
N TYR A 127 13.43 -5.38 13.00
CA TYR A 127 12.81 -5.33 11.68
C TYR A 127 12.20 -6.67 11.22
N GLY A 128 12.41 -7.75 11.98
CA GLY A 128 11.89 -9.07 11.64
C GLY A 128 12.61 -9.69 10.44
N THR A 129 11.84 -10.21 9.48
CA THR A 129 12.38 -10.86 8.27
C THR A 129 12.80 -9.87 7.21
N THR A 130 12.17 -8.70 7.16
CA THR A 130 12.36 -7.76 6.06
C THR A 130 12.24 -6.30 6.51
N LYS A 131 13.12 -5.47 5.95
CA LYS A 131 13.16 -4.00 6.12
C LYS A 131 13.19 -3.32 4.76
N ILE A 132 12.20 -2.49 4.49
CA ILE A 132 12.08 -1.69 3.27
C ILE A 132 12.50 -0.26 3.57
N TYR A 133 13.53 0.18 2.85
CA TYR A 133 14.12 1.49 3.02
C TYR A 133 13.38 2.56 2.24
N THR A 134 13.34 3.75 2.82
CA THR A 134 12.73 4.93 2.21
C THR A 134 13.73 6.08 2.15
N THR A 135 13.36 7.18 1.50
CA THR A 135 14.13 8.43 1.58
C THR A 135 13.84 9.25 2.84
N ASP A 136 13.11 8.72 3.83
CA ASP A 136 12.74 9.47 5.03
C ASP A 136 13.97 9.64 5.94
N THR A 137 14.46 10.88 6.05
CA THR A 137 15.64 11.23 6.86
C THR A 137 15.45 10.97 8.35
N ARG A 138 14.22 10.74 8.81
CA ARG A 138 13.92 10.30 10.18
C ARG A 138 14.12 8.80 10.40
N ALA A 139 14.63 8.08 9.39
CA ALA A 139 14.84 6.63 9.41
C ALA A 139 13.56 5.83 9.68
N ARG A 140 12.45 6.22 9.03
CA ARG A 140 11.15 5.58 9.18
C ARG A 140 10.89 4.63 8.00
N TRP A 141 11.10 3.35 8.29
CA TRP A 141 11.03 2.25 7.31
C TRP A 141 9.67 1.56 7.31
N LEU A 142 9.43 0.68 6.34
CA LEU A 142 8.41 -0.36 6.47
C LEU A 142 9.09 -1.66 6.88
N HIS A 143 8.58 -2.33 7.90
CA HIS A 143 9.20 -3.57 8.35
C HIS A 143 8.23 -4.45 9.14
N GLY A 144 8.59 -5.72 9.28
CA GLY A 144 7.93 -6.65 10.18
C GLY A 144 8.56 -6.66 11.57
N GLY A 145 8.35 -7.73 12.35
CA GLY A 145 9.05 -7.97 13.60
C GLY A 145 9.10 -6.81 14.61
N GLY A 146 10.12 -6.83 15.47
CA GLY A 146 10.24 -5.93 16.62
C GLY A 146 10.91 -6.61 17.80
N SER A 147 11.94 -5.99 18.35
CA SER A 147 12.75 -6.55 19.45
C SER A 147 11.98 -6.79 20.74
N SER A 148 10.79 -6.20 20.89
CA SER A 148 9.89 -6.40 22.03
C SER A 148 8.80 -7.46 21.79
N LEU A 149 8.80 -8.11 20.62
CA LEU A 149 7.90 -9.22 20.32
C LEU A 149 8.43 -10.53 20.88
N ARG A 150 7.50 -11.45 21.19
CA ARG A 150 7.85 -12.80 21.66
C ARG A 150 8.64 -13.56 20.60
N ASP A 151 8.21 -13.47 19.36
CA ASP A 151 8.91 -14.00 18.20
C ASP A 151 8.89 -12.91 17.11
N PRO A 152 10.00 -12.19 16.90
CA PRO A 152 10.11 -11.16 15.86
C PRO A 152 10.14 -11.73 14.43
N TYR A 153 10.36 -13.03 14.26
CA TYR A 153 10.55 -13.68 12.97
C TYR A 153 9.35 -14.52 12.52
N ALA A 154 8.38 -14.77 13.41
CA ALA A 154 7.11 -15.41 13.04
C ALA A 154 6.46 -14.72 11.81
N PRO A 155 5.84 -15.44 10.87
CA PRO A 155 5.21 -14.83 9.69
C PRO A 155 4.16 -13.77 10.06
N ARG A 156 3.35 -14.09 11.07
CA ARG A 156 2.38 -13.19 11.72
C ARG A 156 2.77 -12.98 13.18
N GLN A 157 2.81 -11.73 13.63
CA GLN A 157 3.12 -11.34 15.01
C GLN A 157 2.11 -10.32 15.55
N GLY A 158 2.16 -10.12 16.88
CA GLY A 158 1.36 -9.11 17.55
C GLY A 158 1.78 -7.69 17.17
N TRP A 159 0.82 -6.77 17.17
CA TRP A 159 1.10 -5.37 16.86
C TRP A 159 1.71 -4.65 18.07
N LYS A 160 2.91 -4.11 17.91
CA LYS A 160 3.55 -3.18 18.87
C LYS A 160 3.77 -1.79 18.24
N PRO A 161 3.87 -0.72 19.03
CA PRO A 161 4.29 0.58 18.52
C PRO A 161 5.74 0.57 17.99
N THR A 162 6.06 1.47 17.07
CA THR A 162 7.41 1.69 16.52
C THR A 162 7.91 3.08 16.91
N MET A 163 9.18 3.38 16.63
CA MET A 163 9.73 4.73 16.77
C MET A 163 9.39 5.66 15.59
N GLY A 164 8.36 5.33 14.80
CA GLY A 164 7.97 6.09 13.61
C GLY A 164 7.83 5.28 12.33
N CYS A 165 8.34 4.05 12.31
CA CYS A 165 8.20 3.13 11.18
C CYS A 165 6.76 2.68 10.95
N THR A 166 6.45 2.29 9.72
CA THR A 166 5.25 1.52 9.40
C THR A 166 5.55 0.05 9.74
N ARG A 167 4.84 -0.53 10.70
CA ARG A 167 4.94 -1.97 10.99
C ARG A 167 3.92 -2.73 10.15
N ALA A 168 4.29 -3.90 9.64
CA ALA A 168 3.39 -4.86 9.00
C ALA A 168 3.75 -6.28 9.46
N GLN A 169 3.10 -7.31 8.91
CA GLN A 169 3.47 -8.70 9.19
C GLN A 169 4.66 -9.11 8.34
N ASN A 170 5.47 -10.07 8.80
CA ASN A 170 6.69 -10.48 8.10
C ASN A 170 6.36 -11.00 6.70
N GLU A 171 5.35 -11.87 6.57
CA GLU A 171 4.96 -12.41 5.26
C GLU A 171 4.50 -11.33 4.27
N ASP A 172 3.84 -10.26 4.75
CA ASP A 172 3.36 -9.17 3.89
C ASP A 172 4.54 -8.31 3.41
N VAL A 173 5.50 -7.97 4.30
CA VAL A 173 6.67 -7.19 3.90
C VAL A 173 7.66 -8.01 3.06
N ASP A 174 7.73 -9.32 3.26
CA ASP A 174 8.52 -10.23 2.43
C ASP A 174 8.00 -10.27 0.99
N GLU A 175 6.67 -10.34 0.81
CA GLU A 175 6.07 -10.26 -0.52
C GLU A 175 6.25 -8.88 -1.16
N LEU A 176 6.05 -7.80 -0.40
CA LEU A 176 6.31 -6.45 -0.90
C LEU A 176 7.77 -6.28 -1.34
N CYS A 177 8.71 -6.83 -0.58
CA CYS A 177 10.14 -6.80 -0.94
C CYS A 177 10.45 -7.51 -2.25
N LYS A 178 9.77 -8.63 -2.56
CA LYS A 178 9.90 -9.29 -3.86
C LYS A 178 9.43 -8.37 -4.99
N LYS A 179 8.30 -7.69 -4.82
CA LYS A 179 7.76 -6.73 -5.81
C LYS A 179 8.68 -5.52 -6.00
N VAL A 180 9.17 -4.93 -4.90
CA VAL A 180 10.13 -3.82 -4.90
C VAL A 180 11.42 -4.20 -5.62
N THR A 181 12.01 -5.35 -5.25
CA THR A 181 13.26 -5.83 -5.83
C THR A 181 13.10 -6.19 -7.31
N SER A 182 11.98 -6.82 -7.68
CA SER A 182 11.67 -7.13 -9.08
C SER A 182 11.60 -5.87 -9.94
N TRP A 183 10.90 -4.83 -9.48
CA TRP A 183 10.83 -3.56 -10.20
C TRP A 183 12.21 -2.91 -10.34
N MET A 184 12.97 -2.80 -9.24
CA MET A 184 14.30 -2.17 -9.28
C MET A 184 15.29 -2.93 -10.16
N TYR A 185 15.11 -4.24 -10.31
CA TYR A 185 15.90 -5.07 -11.22
C TYR A 185 15.51 -4.85 -12.69
N SER A 186 14.21 -4.78 -13.01
CA SER A 186 13.73 -4.54 -14.38
C SER A 186 13.85 -3.09 -14.84
N HIS A 187 13.89 -2.13 -13.91
CA HIS A 187 13.99 -0.69 -14.17
C HIS A 187 15.16 -0.05 -13.41
N PRO A 188 16.42 -0.32 -13.81
CA PRO A 188 17.58 0.20 -13.12
C PRO A 188 17.60 1.73 -13.07
N GLY A 189 17.66 2.30 -11.86
CA GLY A 189 17.71 3.74 -11.63
C GLY A 189 16.34 4.38 -11.37
N GLU A 190 15.24 3.68 -11.66
CA GLU A 190 13.90 4.13 -11.32
C GLU A 190 13.58 3.89 -9.85
N ARG A 191 12.76 4.78 -9.27
CA ARG A 191 12.38 4.76 -7.86
C ARG A 191 10.88 4.55 -7.72
N ILE A 192 10.52 3.80 -6.69
CA ILE A 192 9.13 3.52 -6.34
C ILE A 192 8.66 4.64 -5.42
N ARG A 193 7.59 5.34 -5.79
CA ARG A 193 7.05 6.41 -4.97
C ARG A 193 6.51 5.84 -3.65
N TYR A 194 6.73 6.54 -2.55
CA TYR A 194 6.21 6.20 -1.23
C TYR A 194 5.47 7.36 -0.60
N GLU A 195 4.27 7.09 -0.07
CA GLU A 195 3.50 8.09 0.66
C GLU A 195 2.86 7.49 1.92
N ARG A 196 2.91 8.25 3.00
CA ARG A 196 2.24 8.00 4.28
C ARG A 196 1.35 9.19 4.56
N PHE A 197 0.06 8.95 4.74
CA PHE A 197 -0.92 10.02 4.97
C PHE A 197 -1.84 9.64 6.12
N LYS A 198 -2.58 10.62 6.62
CA LYS A 198 -3.66 10.43 7.58
C LYS A 198 -4.95 10.87 6.94
N THR A 199 -5.95 10.00 6.89
CA THR A 199 -7.30 10.44 6.58
C THR A 199 -7.96 11.07 7.79
N ARG A 200 -8.80 12.06 7.49
CA ARG A 200 -9.59 12.83 8.45
C ARG A 200 -10.84 12.06 8.85
#